data_AF-A0A426FZ18-F1
#
_entry.id   AF-A0A426FZ18-F1
#
_cell.length_a   1.000
_cell.length_b   1.000
_cell.length_c   1.000
_cell.angle_alpha   90.00
_cell.angle_beta   90.00
_cell.angle_gamma   90.00
#
_symmetry.space_group_name_H-M   'P 1'
#
loop_
_entity.id
_entity.type
_entity.pdbx_description
1 polymer ?
#
loop_
_entity_poly.entity_id
_entity_poly.type
_entity_poly.pdbx_seq_one_letter_code
_entity_poly.pdbx_strand_id
1 'polypeptide(L)'
;MERGLTNRHVQVMAIAGTIGTGLFLGAGRSISLTGPSIILIYMITGAFMFLMMRAVGEMLYQDPEQHTFINFITRHLGKGWGYFSVWSYWLSVVFIGMAEITAISHYVQFWFPSWPSWLIQIVFLTILALVNLIAVKLFGEVEFWFAMVKIVAILAMIATGVFMVLTGFETPYGAASLANISNQFSLFPNGVMNFVMAFQMVFFAYLMIEFIGVTTSETKNPRQVLPKAVKEIPLRIVFFYGGALLAIMSIIPWRELASSDSPFVTVFELAGIKWAAALINFVVLTSAASALNSTLYSTGRHLYQIAHDSPNRFLKAIKADTLSRHNVPQNAIIASAILIALAAFINVLPGVSDAFALITASSSGVYIAIYILIMVAHLKYRKSQDFMADGYLMPQYRLLNPLTILFFIFVFATLFLQESTFMGAVGSAIWILVFGIYSQWKFRK
;
A
#
# COMPACT_ATOMS: atom_id res chain seq x y z
N MET A 1 -22.98 1.98 7.93
CA MET A 1 -22.33 0.65 7.88
C MET A 1 -22.12 0.16 9.30
N GLU A 2 -22.13 -1.15 9.56
CA GLU A 2 -21.96 -1.69 10.90
C GLU A 2 -20.50 -1.66 11.40
N ARG A 3 -20.32 -1.35 12.68
CA ARG A 3 -19.03 -1.47 13.39
C ARG A 3 -18.76 -2.93 13.76
N GLY A 4 -18.29 -3.72 12.80
CA GLY A 4 -18.08 -5.17 12.95
C GLY A 4 -16.65 -5.61 13.33
N LEU A 5 -15.67 -4.71 13.31
CA LEU A 5 -14.27 -5.04 13.57
C LEU A 5 -13.93 -5.02 15.07
N THR A 6 -13.25 -6.08 15.54
CA THR A 6 -12.75 -6.15 16.92
C THR A 6 -11.44 -5.37 17.08
N ASN A 7 -11.10 -4.98 18.30
CA ASN A 7 -9.81 -4.33 18.57
C ASN A 7 -8.62 -5.18 18.11
N ARG A 8 -8.70 -6.51 18.24
CA ARG A 8 -7.69 -7.45 17.74
C ARG A 8 -7.55 -7.39 16.22
N HIS A 9 -8.68 -7.39 15.49
CA HIS A 9 -8.65 -7.26 14.03
C HIS A 9 -7.98 -5.97 13.62
N VAL A 10 -8.34 -4.83 14.22
CA VAL A 10 -7.78 -3.54 13.82
C VAL A 10 -6.31 -3.40 14.19
N GLN A 11 -5.85 -3.96 15.31
CA GLN A 11 -4.42 -3.98 15.63
C GLN A 11 -3.63 -4.81 14.63
N VAL A 12 -4.09 -6.02 14.31
CA VAL A 12 -3.39 -6.89 13.35
C VAL A 12 -3.46 -6.34 11.93
N MET A 13 -4.60 -5.79 11.51
CA MET A 13 -4.73 -5.08 10.24
C MET A 13 -3.82 -3.85 10.19
N ALA A 14 -3.70 -3.10 11.29
CA ALA A 14 -2.78 -1.98 11.32
C ALA A 14 -1.33 -2.45 11.18
N ILE A 15 -0.98 -3.64 11.70
CA ILE A 15 0.36 -4.20 11.54
C ILE A 15 0.56 -4.66 10.09
N ALA A 16 -0.27 -5.58 9.63
CA ALA A 16 -0.09 -6.25 8.35
C ALA A 16 -0.55 -5.44 7.13
N GLY A 17 -1.41 -4.45 7.32
CA GLY A 17 -1.78 -3.48 6.29
C GLY A 17 -0.63 -2.53 5.97
N THR A 18 0.36 -2.42 6.86
CA THR A 18 1.64 -1.75 6.54
C THR A 18 2.63 -2.67 5.85
N ILE A 19 2.32 -3.96 5.63
CA ILE A 19 3.19 -4.97 5.02
C ILE A 19 2.52 -5.49 3.76
N GLY A 20 2.90 -4.89 2.62
CA GLY A 20 2.39 -5.25 1.31
C GLY A 20 3.25 -6.27 0.57
N THR A 21 2.78 -6.65 -0.62
CA THR A 21 3.52 -7.48 -1.58
C THR A 21 4.87 -6.87 -1.97
N GLY A 22 4.96 -5.53 -1.96
CA GLY A 22 6.16 -4.78 -2.32
C GLY A 22 7.43 -5.15 -1.54
N LEU A 23 7.35 -5.57 -0.27
CA LEU A 23 8.54 -6.02 0.46
C LEU A 23 9.10 -7.33 -0.11
N PHE A 24 8.23 -8.31 -0.37
CA PHE A 24 8.65 -9.64 -0.82
C PHE A 24 8.98 -9.69 -2.31
N LEU A 25 8.18 -9.00 -3.14
CA LEU A 25 8.41 -8.85 -4.58
C LEU A 25 9.60 -7.95 -4.88
N GLY A 26 9.71 -6.87 -4.11
CA GLY A 26 10.56 -5.74 -4.47
C GLY A 26 11.95 -5.75 -3.83
N ALA A 27 12.18 -6.56 -2.79
CA ALA A 27 13.46 -6.55 -2.07
C ALA A 27 14.66 -6.82 -2.99
N GLY A 28 14.62 -7.87 -3.83
CA GLY A 28 15.74 -8.23 -4.72
C GLY A 28 16.12 -7.09 -5.66
N ARG A 29 15.14 -6.58 -6.41
CA ARG A 29 15.34 -5.44 -7.32
C ARG A 29 15.71 -4.14 -6.59
N SER A 30 15.17 -3.87 -5.42
CA SER A 30 15.49 -2.66 -4.65
C SER A 30 16.92 -2.68 -4.10
N ILE A 31 17.34 -3.85 -3.58
CA ILE A 31 18.70 -4.08 -3.09
C ILE A 31 19.67 -4.02 -4.26
N SER A 32 19.39 -4.66 -5.40
CA SER A 32 20.28 -4.61 -6.55
C SER A 32 20.46 -3.19 -7.10
N LEU A 33 19.40 -2.36 -7.07
CA LEU A 33 19.44 -0.97 -7.52
C LEU A 33 20.25 -0.05 -6.61
N THR A 34 20.16 -0.21 -5.29
CA THR A 34 20.68 0.79 -4.33
C THR A 34 21.65 0.25 -3.29
N GLY A 35 21.89 -1.06 -3.29
CA GLY A 35 22.67 -1.74 -2.26
C GLY A 35 22.09 -1.49 -0.86
N PRO A 36 22.94 -1.39 0.17
CA PRO A 36 22.49 -1.20 1.54
C PRO A 36 21.76 0.13 1.80
N SER A 37 21.94 1.12 0.92
CA SER A 37 21.23 2.39 0.99
C SER A 37 19.72 2.25 0.86
N ILE A 38 19.21 1.10 0.40
CA ILE A 38 17.78 0.81 0.37
C ILE A 38 17.13 0.99 1.75
N ILE A 39 17.84 0.66 2.83
CA ILE A 39 17.34 0.81 4.20
C ILE A 39 17.04 2.30 4.47
N LEU A 40 17.93 3.19 4.05
CA LEU A 40 17.73 4.62 4.21
C LEU A 40 16.49 5.11 3.44
N ILE A 41 16.28 4.60 2.22
CA ILE A 41 15.10 4.95 1.40
C ILE A 41 13.81 4.48 2.09
N TYR A 42 13.78 3.26 2.64
CA TYR A 42 12.64 2.78 3.45
C TYR A 42 12.43 3.64 4.70
N MET A 43 13.49 4.01 5.42
CA MET A 43 13.36 4.83 6.63
C MET A 43 12.86 6.25 6.31
N ILE A 44 13.40 6.89 5.27
CA ILE A 44 12.98 8.24 4.85
C ILE A 44 11.53 8.20 4.37
N THR A 45 11.20 7.29 3.45
CA THR A 45 9.84 7.17 2.92
C THR A 45 8.85 6.85 4.03
N GLY A 46 9.19 5.90 4.90
CA GLY A 46 8.38 5.52 6.05
C GLY A 46 8.18 6.67 7.05
N ALA A 47 9.20 7.51 7.28
CA ALA A 47 9.07 8.69 8.12
C ALA A 47 8.04 9.68 7.55
N PHE A 48 8.08 9.97 6.24
CA PHE A 48 7.10 10.84 5.60
C PHE A 48 5.69 10.24 5.55
N MET A 49 5.57 8.93 5.32
CA MET A 49 4.29 8.23 5.40
C MET A 49 3.72 8.27 6.82
N PHE A 50 4.57 8.15 7.85
CA PHE A 50 4.16 8.35 9.23
C PHE A 50 3.69 9.78 9.50
N LEU A 51 4.38 10.81 8.99
CA LEU A 51 3.96 12.20 9.14
C LEU A 51 2.59 12.46 8.49
N MET A 52 2.35 11.90 7.30
CA MET A 52 1.04 11.92 6.66
C MET A 52 -0.03 11.24 7.54
N MET A 53 0.27 10.06 8.09
CA MET A 53 -0.63 9.37 9.01
C MET A 53 -0.86 10.11 10.33
N ARG A 54 0.11 10.90 10.81
CA ARG A 54 -0.08 11.77 11.96
C ARG A 54 -1.04 12.91 11.66
N ALA A 55 -0.97 13.50 10.47
CA ALA A 55 -1.93 14.51 10.01
C ALA A 55 -3.34 13.94 9.83
N VAL A 56 -3.47 12.76 9.21
CA VAL A 56 -4.75 12.03 9.09
C VAL A 56 -5.31 11.70 10.47
N GLY A 57 -4.47 11.14 11.34
CA GLY A 57 -4.89 10.75 12.69
C GLY A 57 -5.33 11.94 13.53
N GLU A 58 -4.72 13.10 13.37
CA GLU A 58 -5.16 14.32 14.05
C GLU A 58 -6.56 14.77 13.61
N MET A 59 -6.83 14.79 12.30
CA MET A 59 -8.15 15.16 11.78
C MET A 59 -9.23 14.14 12.18
N LEU A 60 -8.94 12.84 12.04
CA LEU A 60 -9.86 11.76 12.46
C LEU A 60 -10.10 11.72 13.98
N TYR A 61 -9.15 12.18 14.79
CA TYR A 61 -9.35 12.26 16.23
C TYR A 61 -10.42 13.29 16.61
N GLN A 62 -10.44 14.41 15.89
CA GLN A 62 -11.41 15.49 16.08
C GLN A 62 -12.82 15.01 15.74
N ASP A 63 -13.01 14.39 14.57
CA ASP A 63 -14.29 13.86 14.10
C ASP A 63 -14.18 12.36 13.75
N PRO A 64 -14.34 11.46 14.74
CA PRO A 64 -14.20 10.02 14.55
C PRO A 64 -15.40 9.38 13.83
N GLU A 65 -16.47 10.14 13.55
CA GLU A 65 -17.61 9.66 12.77
C GLU A 65 -17.33 9.68 11.27
N GLN A 66 -16.26 10.36 10.84
CA GLN A 66 -15.81 10.33 9.46
C GLN A 66 -15.24 8.95 9.11
N HIS A 67 -15.86 8.30 8.13
CA HIS A 67 -15.45 6.98 7.65
C HIS A 67 -14.30 7.02 6.61
N THR A 68 -13.97 8.20 6.09
CA THR A 68 -12.83 8.40 5.20
C THR A 68 -12.11 9.71 5.52
N PHE A 69 -10.78 9.68 5.41
CA PHE A 69 -9.95 10.88 5.52
C PHE A 69 -10.22 11.89 4.38
N ILE A 70 -10.81 11.44 3.26
CA ILE A 70 -11.17 12.29 2.12
C ILE A 70 -12.21 13.35 2.51
N ASN A 71 -13.04 13.08 3.52
CA ASN A 71 -14.04 14.04 3.98
C ASN A 71 -13.42 15.32 4.53
N PHE A 72 -12.22 15.24 5.09
CA PHE A 72 -11.48 16.43 5.53
C PHE A 72 -10.97 17.27 4.35
N ILE A 73 -10.65 16.64 3.21
CA ILE A 73 -10.35 17.37 1.97
C ILE A 73 -11.59 18.16 1.55
N THR A 74 -12.77 17.52 1.49
CA THR A 74 -14.02 18.21 1.16
C THR A 74 -14.33 19.35 2.13
N ARG A 75 -14.18 19.11 3.44
CA ARG A 75 -14.50 20.08 4.50
C ARG A 75 -13.59 21.30 4.47
N HIS A 76 -12.28 21.11 4.28
CA HIS A 76 -11.30 22.20 4.38
C HIS A 76 -10.86 22.79 3.04
N LEU A 77 -10.92 22.02 1.94
CA LEU A 77 -10.55 22.47 0.60
C LEU A 77 -11.75 22.74 -0.32
N GLY A 78 -12.95 22.28 0.06
CA GLY A 78 -14.19 22.53 -0.67
C GLY A 78 -14.61 21.37 -1.58
N LYS A 79 -15.84 21.48 -2.11
CA LYS A 79 -16.51 20.39 -2.86
C LYS A 79 -15.77 19.95 -4.12
N GLY A 80 -15.11 20.87 -4.83
CA GLY A 80 -14.35 20.53 -6.03
C GLY A 80 -13.18 19.58 -5.73
N TRP A 81 -12.38 19.90 -4.72
CA TRP A 81 -11.27 19.03 -4.29
C TRP A 81 -11.76 17.75 -3.64
N GLY A 82 -12.86 17.81 -2.87
CA GLY A 82 -13.54 16.63 -2.34
C GLY A 82 -13.96 15.64 -3.43
N TYR A 83 -14.63 16.14 -4.47
CA TYR A 83 -15.08 15.35 -5.61
C TYR A 83 -13.90 14.75 -6.39
N PHE A 84 -12.85 15.54 -6.64
CA PHE A 84 -11.62 15.04 -7.25
C PHE A 84 -11.03 13.89 -6.43
N SER A 85 -10.84 14.10 -5.12
CA SER A 85 -10.16 13.14 -4.26
C SER A 85 -10.94 11.84 -4.10
N VAL A 86 -12.26 11.87 -3.92
CA VAL A 86 -13.04 10.63 -3.71
C VAL A 86 -13.05 9.74 -4.96
N TRP A 87 -13.24 10.32 -6.16
CA TRP A 87 -13.22 9.58 -7.42
C TRP A 87 -11.82 9.09 -7.77
N SER A 88 -10.82 9.97 -7.61
CA SER A 88 -9.43 9.64 -7.89
C SER A 88 -8.94 8.53 -6.96
N TYR A 89 -9.27 8.60 -5.67
CA TYR A 89 -8.91 7.56 -4.71
C TYR A 89 -9.53 6.23 -5.08
N TRP A 90 -10.84 6.20 -5.32
CA TRP A 90 -11.54 4.97 -5.72
C TRP A 90 -10.90 4.33 -6.96
N LEU A 91 -10.60 5.12 -7.99
CA LEU A 91 -9.93 4.64 -9.20
C LEU A 91 -8.52 4.12 -8.90
N SER A 92 -7.75 4.81 -8.05
CA SER A 92 -6.41 4.35 -7.65
C SER A 92 -6.46 3.05 -6.86
N VAL A 93 -7.46 2.86 -5.98
CA VAL A 93 -7.67 1.58 -5.29
C VAL A 93 -8.04 0.48 -6.29
N VAL A 94 -8.89 0.76 -7.28
CA VAL A 94 -9.18 -0.20 -8.38
C VAL A 94 -7.90 -0.61 -9.09
N PHE A 95 -7.02 0.33 -9.44
CA PHE A 95 -5.72 0.02 -10.06
C PHE A 95 -4.81 -0.81 -9.16
N ILE A 96 -4.78 -0.58 -7.85
CA ILE A 96 -4.07 -1.48 -6.91
C ILE A 96 -4.65 -2.89 -7.02
N GLY A 97 -5.98 -3.05 -7.00
CA GLY A 97 -6.63 -4.35 -7.15
C GLY A 97 -6.24 -5.07 -8.44
N MET A 98 -6.10 -4.32 -9.54
CA MET A 98 -5.63 -4.84 -10.83
C MET A 98 -4.17 -5.32 -10.76
N ALA A 99 -3.30 -4.59 -10.07
CA ALA A 99 -1.92 -5.00 -9.85
C ALA A 99 -1.84 -6.26 -8.96
N GLU A 100 -2.65 -6.32 -7.90
CA GLU A 100 -2.66 -7.45 -6.97
C GLU A 100 -3.20 -8.74 -7.60
N ILE A 101 -4.28 -8.70 -8.40
CA ILE A 101 -4.74 -9.90 -9.13
C ILE A 101 -3.70 -10.39 -10.14
N THR A 102 -2.96 -9.46 -10.76
CA THR A 102 -1.87 -9.81 -11.69
C THR A 102 -0.74 -10.52 -10.95
N ALA A 103 -0.35 -10.02 -9.77
CA ALA A 103 0.62 -10.68 -8.91
C ALA A 103 0.14 -12.07 -8.43
N ILE A 104 -1.12 -12.19 -7.98
CA ILE A 104 -1.73 -13.47 -7.59
C ILE A 104 -1.61 -14.50 -8.72
N SER A 105 -1.93 -14.10 -9.95
CA SER A 105 -1.79 -14.98 -11.11
C SER A 105 -0.37 -15.49 -11.30
N HIS A 106 0.61 -14.59 -11.25
CA HIS A 106 2.02 -14.96 -11.40
C HIS A 106 2.45 -15.95 -10.33
N TYR A 107 2.04 -15.71 -9.07
CA TYR A 107 2.37 -16.59 -7.96
C TYR A 107 1.67 -17.95 -8.01
N VAL A 108 0.42 -18.03 -8.46
CA VAL A 108 -0.26 -19.33 -8.63
C VAL A 108 0.39 -20.17 -9.74
N GLN A 109 0.88 -19.52 -10.80
CA GLN A 109 1.58 -20.19 -11.90
C GLN A 109 2.89 -20.86 -11.48
N PHE A 110 3.44 -20.55 -10.30
CA PHE A 110 4.54 -21.33 -9.73
C PHE A 110 4.16 -22.82 -9.57
N TRP A 111 2.96 -23.12 -9.06
CA TRP A 111 2.47 -24.50 -8.91
C TRP A 111 1.70 -25.00 -10.13
N PHE A 112 1.07 -24.09 -10.89
CA PHE A 112 0.26 -24.41 -12.06
C PHE A 112 0.70 -23.61 -13.30
N PRO A 113 1.88 -23.88 -13.88
CA PRO A 113 2.45 -23.05 -14.95
C PRO A 113 1.62 -23.02 -16.23
N SER A 114 0.85 -24.08 -16.49
CA SER A 114 0.00 -24.21 -17.67
C SER A 114 -1.35 -23.49 -17.53
N TRP A 115 -1.70 -23.00 -16.34
CA TRP A 115 -2.99 -22.37 -16.12
C TRP A 115 -2.99 -20.95 -16.71
N PRO A 116 -4.02 -20.59 -17.52
CA PRO A 116 -4.10 -19.25 -18.10
C PRO A 116 -4.20 -18.18 -17.02
N SER A 117 -3.40 -17.11 -17.16
CA SER A 117 -3.35 -16.01 -16.19
C SER A 117 -4.74 -15.42 -15.91
N TRP A 118 -5.50 -15.11 -16.96
CA TRP A 118 -6.83 -14.52 -16.85
C TRP A 118 -7.80 -15.37 -16.02
N LEU A 119 -7.71 -16.71 -16.13
CA LEU A 119 -8.60 -17.61 -15.41
C LEU A 119 -8.32 -17.56 -13.91
N ILE A 120 -7.04 -17.57 -13.54
CA ILE A 120 -6.61 -17.46 -12.14
C ILE A 120 -7.10 -16.14 -11.54
N GLN A 121 -6.91 -15.03 -12.27
CA GLN A 121 -7.33 -13.70 -11.84
C GLN A 121 -8.84 -13.64 -11.55
N ILE A 122 -9.68 -14.13 -12.48
CA ILE A 122 -11.13 -14.12 -12.31
C ILE A 122 -11.58 -15.01 -11.15
N VAL A 123 -10.98 -16.18 -10.98
CA VAL A 123 -11.31 -17.11 -9.88
C VAL A 123 -10.99 -16.48 -8.53
N PHE A 124 -9.76 -15.98 -8.34
CA PHE A 124 -9.35 -15.37 -7.07
C PHE A 124 -10.15 -14.10 -6.75
N LEU A 125 -10.38 -13.25 -7.75
CA LEU A 125 -11.21 -12.06 -7.61
C LEU A 125 -12.64 -12.43 -7.19
N THR A 126 -13.22 -13.47 -7.78
CA THR A 126 -14.57 -13.94 -7.43
C THR A 126 -14.62 -14.45 -6.00
N ILE A 127 -13.66 -15.28 -5.59
CA ILE A 127 -13.58 -15.82 -4.23
C ILE A 127 -13.50 -14.69 -3.20
N LEU A 128 -12.58 -13.74 -3.40
CA LEU A 128 -12.40 -12.63 -2.45
C LEU A 128 -13.54 -11.62 -2.50
N ALA A 129 -14.17 -11.40 -3.66
CA ALA A 129 -15.38 -10.60 -3.76
C ALA A 129 -16.52 -11.24 -2.94
N LEU A 130 -16.74 -12.56 -3.07
CA LEU A 130 -17.76 -13.26 -2.29
C LEU A 130 -17.52 -13.15 -0.77
N VAL A 131 -16.27 -13.27 -0.32
CA VAL A 131 -15.90 -13.03 1.09
C VAL A 131 -16.34 -11.64 1.55
N ASN A 132 -16.12 -10.62 0.72
CA ASN A 132 -16.51 -9.24 1.02
C ASN A 132 -18.02 -8.99 0.94
N LEU A 133 -18.79 -9.84 0.24
CA LEU A 133 -20.25 -9.71 0.12
C LEU A 133 -21.03 -10.34 1.29
N ILE A 134 -20.44 -11.29 2.01
CA ILE A 134 -21.12 -12.05 3.08
C ILE A 134 -21.20 -11.25 4.38
N ALA A 135 -20.06 -10.83 4.95
CA ALA A 135 -20.04 -10.09 6.21
C ALA A 135 -18.71 -9.37 6.43
N VAL A 136 -18.77 -8.15 7.01
CA VAL A 136 -17.60 -7.38 7.45
C VAL A 136 -16.72 -8.17 8.43
N LYS A 137 -17.33 -9.03 9.26
CA LYS A 137 -16.59 -9.90 10.18
C LYS A 137 -15.73 -10.93 9.44
N LEU A 138 -16.23 -11.51 8.35
CA LEU A 138 -15.49 -12.52 7.58
C LEU A 138 -14.27 -11.90 6.89
N PHE A 139 -14.43 -10.69 6.35
CA PHE A 139 -13.30 -9.88 5.90
C PHE A 139 -12.22 -9.77 6.99
N GLY A 140 -12.63 -9.46 8.23
CA GLY A 140 -11.70 -9.30 9.34
C GLY A 140 -10.94 -10.56 9.75
N GLU A 141 -11.60 -11.71 9.73
CA GLU A 141 -10.97 -13.00 10.03
C GLU A 141 -9.99 -13.42 8.92
N VAL A 142 -10.38 -13.29 7.65
CA VAL A 142 -9.50 -13.60 6.50
C VAL A 142 -8.25 -12.72 6.54
N GLU A 143 -8.43 -11.43 6.79
CA GLU A 143 -7.32 -10.49 6.87
C GLU A 143 -6.40 -10.79 8.06
N PHE A 144 -6.96 -11.20 9.20
CA PHE A 144 -6.17 -11.60 10.37
C PHE A 144 -5.24 -12.79 10.05
N TRP A 145 -5.73 -13.80 9.32
CA TRP A 145 -4.91 -14.97 8.97
C TRP A 145 -3.86 -14.65 7.90
N PHE A 146 -4.21 -13.90 6.86
CA PHE A 146 -3.22 -13.44 5.87
C PHE A 146 -2.14 -12.56 6.50
N ALA A 147 -2.52 -11.70 7.44
CA ALA A 147 -1.60 -10.91 8.24
C ALA A 147 -0.61 -11.77 9.02
N MET A 148 -1.10 -12.84 9.66
CA MET A 148 -0.27 -13.73 10.47
C MET A 148 0.81 -14.42 9.63
N VAL A 149 0.46 -14.90 8.43
CA VAL A 149 1.43 -15.54 7.51
C VAL A 149 2.59 -14.60 7.19
N LYS A 150 2.29 -13.33 6.85
CA LYS A 150 3.30 -12.30 6.54
C LYS A 150 4.22 -12.02 7.73
N ILE A 151 3.62 -11.79 8.91
CA ILE A 151 4.35 -11.45 10.13
C ILE A 151 5.28 -12.60 10.52
N VAL A 152 4.78 -13.84 10.53
CA VAL A 152 5.58 -15.02 10.87
C VAL A 152 6.74 -15.21 9.90
N ALA A 153 6.52 -15.03 8.59
CA ALA A 153 7.58 -15.15 7.59
C ALA A 153 8.70 -14.11 7.80
N ILE A 154 8.36 -12.87 8.11
CA ILE A 154 9.35 -11.81 8.37
C ILE A 154 10.09 -12.07 9.68
N LEU A 155 9.39 -12.48 10.73
CA LEU A 155 10.03 -12.85 12.00
C LEU A 155 10.99 -14.02 11.83
N ALA A 156 10.60 -15.03 11.06
CA ALA A 156 11.47 -16.16 10.73
C ALA A 156 12.71 -15.72 9.93
N MET A 157 12.54 -14.80 8.97
CA MET A 157 13.66 -14.22 8.21
C MET A 157 14.66 -13.49 9.12
N ILE A 158 14.15 -12.62 10.00
CA ILE A 158 14.97 -11.87 10.95
C ILE A 158 15.68 -12.83 11.92
N ALA A 159 14.95 -13.79 12.50
CA ALA A 159 15.52 -14.77 13.41
C ALA A 159 16.61 -15.62 12.74
N THR A 160 16.41 -16.02 11.48
CA THR A 160 17.40 -16.76 10.69
C THR A 160 18.66 -15.94 10.48
N GLY A 161 18.53 -14.67 10.08
CA GLY A 161 19.68 -13.77 9.93
C GLY A 161 20.43 -13.54 11.23
N VAL A 162 19.73 -13.30 12.34
CA VAL A 162 20.37 -13.17 13.66
C VAL A 162 21.13 -14.44 14.03
N PHE A 163 20.51 -15.63 13.85
CA PHE A 163 21.15 -16.90 14.15
C PHE A 163 22.40 -17.16 13.29
N MET A 164 22.31 -16.96 11.98
CA MET A 164 23.43 -17.15 11.05
C MET A 164 24.59 -16.21 11.35
N VAL A 165 24.31 -14.93 11.65
CA VAL A 165 25.35 -13.95 12.01
C VAL A 165 26.02 -14.31 13.35
N LEU A 166 25.23 -14.68 14.37
CA LEU A 166 25.78 -15.04 15.69
C LEU A 166 26.61 -16.32 15.68
N THR A 167 26.31 -17.25 14.78
CA THR A 167 27.04 -18.52 14.63
C THR A 167 28.22 -18.41 13.66
N GLY A 168 28.36 -17.30 12.92
CA GLY A 168 29.34 -17.17 11.84
C GLY A 168 29.09 -18.18 10.72
N PHE A 169 27.82 -18.43 10.39
CA PHE A 169 27.42 -19.44 9.42
C PHE A 169 28.04 -19.18 8.05
N GLU A 170 28.74 -20.18 7.50
CA GLU A 170 29.38 -20.09 6.19
C GLU A 170 28.35 -20.33 5.08
N THR A 171 28.22 -19.37 4.17
CA THR A 171 27.42 -19.48 2.95
C THR A 171 28.33 -19.63 1.72
N PRO A 172 27.80 -20.03 0.55
CA PRO A 172 28.56 -19.98 -0.71
C PRO A 172 29.12 -18.59 -1.06
N TYR A 173 28.62 -17.53 -0.42
CA TYR A 173 29.03 -16.14 -0.62
C TYR A 173 29.95 -15.60 0.49
N GLY A 174 30.39 -16.49 1.41
CA GLY A 174 31.17 -16.15 2.60
C GLY A 174 30.37 -16.21 3.89
N ALA A 175 31.01 -15.89 5.01
CA ALA A 175 30.40 -15.92 6.33
C ALA A 175 29.28 -14.87 6.47
N ALA A 176 28.15 -15.28 7.06
CA ALA A 176 27.09 -14.38 7.47
C ALA A 176 27.62 -13.40 8.53
N SER A 177 27.59 -12.11 8.22
CA SER A 177 28.15 -11.06 9.07
C SER A 177 27.55 -9.69 8.75
N LEU A 178 27.44 -8.83 9.76
CA LEU A 178 27.13 -7.41 9.55
C LEU A 178 28.19 -6.71 8.66
N ALA A 179 29.40 -7.30 8.58
CA ALA A 179 30.44 -6.85 7.67
C ALA A 179 30.01 -6.89 6.19
N ASN A 180 29.08 -7.76 5.80
CA ASN A 180 28.54 -7.82 4.44
C ASN A 180 27.76 -6.56 4.04
N ILE A 181 27.33 -5.77 5.03
CA ILE A 181 26.66 -4.48 4.85
C ILE A 181 27.64 -3.31 4.97
N SER A 182 28.50 -3.33 5.99
CA SER A 182 29.36 -2.19 6.33
C SER A 182 30.65 -2.14 5.50
N ASN A 183 31.22 -3.29 5.12
CA ASN A 183 32.44 -3.31 4.34
C ASN A 183 32.14 -2.80 2.93
N GLN A 184 32.92 -1.80 2.49
CA GLN A 184 32.71 -1.12 1.21
C GLN A 184 31.32 -0.50 1.06
N PHE A 185 30.70 -0.09 2.17
CA PHE A 185 29.46 0.69 2.11
C PHE A 185 29.68 1.95 1.26
N SER A 186 28.81 2.12 0.27
CA SER A 186 28.68 3.35 -0.50
C SER A 186 27.23 3.78 -0.42
N LEU A 187 27.00 5.08 -0.20
CA LEU A 187 25.64 5.62 -0.18
C LEU A 187 24.98 5.52 -1.57
N PHE A 188 25.77 5.57 -2.63
CA PHE A 188 25.31 5.54 -4.02
C PHE A 188 26.09 4.51 -4.83
N PRO A 189 25.98 3.21 -4.52
CA PRO A 189 26.86 2.19 -5.10
C PRO A 189 26.66 2.07 -6.62
N ASN A 190 25.43 2.31 -7.11
CA ASN A 190 25.09 2.34 -8.52
C ASN A 190 24.75 3.76 -9.02
N GLY A 191 25.23 4.80 -8.32
CA GLY A 191 25.00 6.20 -8.66
C GLY A 191 23.73 6.81 -8.05
N VAL A 192 23.72 8.16 -7.99
CA VAL A 192 22.66 8.95 -7.34
C VAL A 192 21.30 8.75 -8.01
N MET A 193 21.28 8.58 -9.33
CA MET A 193 20.02 8.41 -10.07
C MET A 193 19.26 7.14 -9.64
N ASN A 194 19.97 6.01 -9.49
CA ASN A 194 19.35 4.77 -9.02
C ASN A 194 18.83 4.87 -7.59
N PHE A 195 19.55 5.60 -6.72
CA PHE A 195 19.09 5.91 -5.37
C PHE A 195 17.80 6.74 -5.39
N VAL A 196 17.74 7.80 -6.21
CA VAL A 196 16.54 8.64 -6.37
C VAL A 196 15.38 7.82 -6.94
N MET A 197 15.61 7.02 -7.98
CA MET A 197 14.57 6.22 -8.62
C MET A 197 13.96 5.18 -7.70
N ALA A 198 14.68 4.65 -6.70
CA ALA A 198 14.16 3.65 -5.79
C ALA A 198 13.10 4.18 -4.81
N PHE A 199 12.99 5.51 -4.62
CA PHE A 199 11.93 6.09 -3.78
C PHE A 199 10.52 5.74 -4.25
N GLN A 200 10.26 5.71 -5.56
CA GLN A 200 8.94 5.35 -6.07
C GLN A 200 8.56 3.90 -5.76
N MET A 201 9.55 3.00 -5.83
CA MET A 201 9.36 1.57 -5.59
C MET A 201 9.09 1.30 -4.11
N VAL A 202 9.83 1.96 -3.25
CA VAL A 202 9.61 1.93 -1.80
C VAL A 202 8.29 2.60 -1.42
N PHE A 203 7.92 3.70 -2.08
CA PHE A 203 6.64 4.37 -1.86
C PHE A 203 5.46 3.47 -2.17
N PHE A 204 5.51 2.70 -3.26
CA PHE A 204 4.49 1.70 -3.59
C PHE A 204 4.29 0.68 -2.45
N ALA A 205 5.38 0.26 -1.79
CA ALA A 205 5.31 -0.67 -0.65
C ALA A 205 4.62 -0.10 0.60
N TYR A 206 4.35 1.22 0.63
CA TYR A 206 3.64 1.92 1.71
C TYR A 206 2.23 2.40 1.34
N LEU A 207 1.77 2.20 0.11
CA LEU A 207 0.39 2.49 -0.24
C LEU A 207 -0.57 1.68 0.63
N MET A 208 -1.80 2.18 0.79
CA MET A 208 -2.82 1.62 1.71
C MET A 208 -2.49 1.75 3.21
N ILE A 209 -1.41 2.44 3.62
CA ILE A 209 -1.17 2.71 5.04
C ILE A 209 -2.33 3.50 5.71
N GLU A 210 -2.98 4.36 4.93
CA GLU A 210 -4.16 5.14 5.31
C GLU A 210 -5.40 4.29 5.58
N PHE A 211 -5.41 3.02 5.17
CA PHE A 211 -6.45 2.06 5.51
C PHE A 211 -6.59 1.88 7.04
N ILE A 212 -5.53 2.16 7.81
CA ILE A 212 -5.58 2.26 9.27
C ILE A 212 -6.62 3.32 9.70
N GLY A 213 -6.70 4.46 9.04
CA GLY A 213 -7.70 5.49 9.33
C GLY A 213 -9.13 4.99 9.12
N VAL A 214 -9.37 4.29 8.00
CA VAL A 214 -10.68 3.72 7.66
C VAL A 214 -11.09 2.67 8.69
N THR A 215 -10.23 1.69 8.97
CA THR A 215 -10.53 0.58 9.90
C THR A 215 -10.66 1.05 11.35
N THR A 216 -9.89 2.05 11.78
CA THR A 216 -10.00 2.60 13.14
C THR A 216 -11.32 3.34 13.37
N SER A 217 -11.87 4.01 12.35
CA SER A 217 -13.20 4.66 12.42
C SER A 217 -14.34 3.65 12.63
N GLU A 218 -14.15 2.39 12.24
CA GLU A 218 -15.14 1.31 12.39
C GLU A 218 -14.99 0.55 13.72
N THR A 219 -14.09 0.96 14.62
CA THR A 219 -13.95 0.38 15.96
C THR A 219 -14.95 0.95 16.96
N LYS A 220 -15.15 0.25 18.08
CA LYS A 220 -16.02 0.75 19.17
C LYS A 220 -15.49 2.04 19.82
N ASN A 221 -14.16 2.19 19.91
CA ASN A 221 -13.51 3.34 20.57
C ASN A 221 -12.42 3.99 19.69
N PRO A 222 -12.77 4.66 18.58
CA PRO A 222 -11.79 5.17 17.61
C PRO A 222 -10.74 6.10 18.22
N ARG A 223 -11.13 7.01 19.12
CA ARG A 223 -10.22 7.96 19.80
C ARG A 223 -9.16 7.29 20.67
N GLN A 224 -9.40 6.07 21.16
CA GLN A 224 -8.40 5.33 21.93
C GLN A 224 -7.49 4.47 21.03
N VAL A 225 -8.06 3.91 19.96
CA VAL A 225 -7.36 2.97 19.08
C VAL A 225 -6.47 3.71 18.08
N LEU A 226 -6.97 4.80 17.48
CA LEU A 226 -6.31 5.54 16.42
C LEU A 226 -4.92 6.07 16.83
N PRO A 227 -4.74 6.77 17.97
CA PRO A 227 -3.42 7.24 18.37
C PRO A 227 -2.39 6.12 18.58
N LYS A 228 -2.82 4.96 19.09
CA LYS A 228 -1.96 3.79 19.30
C LYS A 228 -1.54 3.19 17.95
N ALA A 229 -2.51 2.96 17.07
CA ALA A 229 -2.27 2.40 15.75
C ALA A 229 -1.29 3.25 14.94
N VAL A 230 -1.44 4.59 14.96
CA VAL A 230 -0.52 5.50 14.24
C VAL A 230 0.86 5.55 14.90
N LYS A 231 0.96 5.59 16.24
CA LYS A 231 2.25 5.63 16.96
C LYS A 231 3.12 4.38 16.73
N GLU A 232 2.50 3.24 16.46
CA GLU A 232 3.23 1.99 16.23
C GLU A 232 3.76 1.85 14.79
N ILE A 233 3.33 2.70 13.85
CA ILE A 233 3.78 2.66 12.45
C ILE A 233 5.32 2.70 12.33
N PRO A 234 6.06 3.66 12.91
CA PRO A 234 7.51 3.73 12.71
C PRO A 234 8.24 2.48 13.18
N LEU A 235 7.83 1.93 14.34
CA LEU A 235 8.44 0.71 14.88
C LEU A 235 8.27 -0.46 13.90
N ARG A 236 7.07 -0.61 13.32
CA ARG A 236 6.76 -1.66 12.35
C ARG A 236 7.56 -1.50 11.07
N ILE A 237 7.76 -0.26 10.61
CA ILE A 237 8.58 0.05 9.45
C ILE A 237 10.04 -0.34 9.68
N VAL A 238 10.64 0.15 10.77
CA VAL A 238 12.04 -0.14 11.12
C VAL A 238 12.24 -1.65 11.27
N PHE A 239 11.32 -2.30 12.00
CA PHE A 239 11.49 -3.70 12.37
C PHE A 239 11.19 -4.66 11.21
N PHE A 240 10.05 -4.53 10.53
CA PHE A 240 9.67 -5.48 9.47
C PHE A 240 10.40 -5.22 8.16
N TYR A 241 10.51 -3.96 7.72
CA TYR A 241 11.21 -3.64 6.47
C TYR A 241 12.72 -3.56 6.71
N GLY A 242 13.15 -2.71 7.64
CA GLY A 242 14.58 -2.55 7.94
C GLY A 242 15.21 -3.85 8.45
N GLY A 243 14.57 -4.52 9.41
CA GLY A 243 15.07 -5.77 9.98
C GLY A 243 15.19 -6.90 8.95
N ALA A 244 14.19 -7.10 8.08
CA ALA A 244 14.27 -8.12 7.04
C ALA A 244 15.39 -7.84 6.04
N LEU A 245 15.52 -6.59 5.57
CA LEU A 245 16.58 -6.19 4.62
C LEU A 245 17.97 -6.31 5.24
N LEU A 246 18.13 -5.92 6.51
CA LEU A 246 19.38 -6.11 7.26
C LEU A 246 19.71 -7.60 7.42
N ALA A 247 18.74 -8.43 7.77
CA ALA A 247 18.94 -9.87 7.89
C ALA A 247 19.43 -10.47 6.56
N ILE A 248 18.74 -10.17 5.45
CA ILE A 248 19.11 -10.62 4.11
C ILE A 248 20.54 -10.20 3.76
N MET A 249 20.86 -8.91 3.85
CA MET A 249 22.16 -8.39 3.44
C MET A 249 23.31 -8.77 4.40
N SER A 250 22.99 -9.14 5.64
CA SER A 250 23.98 -9.68 6.57
C SER A 250 24.38 -11.12 6.21
N ILE A 251 23.47 -11.90 5.62
CA ILE A 251 23.73 -13.28 5.20
C ILE A 251 24.41 -13.31 3.84
N ILE A 252 23.89 -12.52 2.89
CA ILE A 252 24.34 -12.51 1.49
C ILE A 252 24.82 -11.09 1.15
N PRO A 253 26.09 -10.90 0.72
CA PRO A 253 26.55 -9.62 0.22
C PRO A 253 25.63 -9.11 -0.89
N TRP A 254 25.22 -7.85 -0.80
CA TRP A 254 24.17 -7.30 -1.67
C TRP A 254 24.48 -7.37 -3.18
N ARG A 255 25.77 -7.49 -3.55
CA ARG A 255 26.23 -7.62 -4.94
C ARG A 255 25.98 -9.01 -5.53
N GLU A 256 25.84 -10.02 -4.69
CA GLU A 256 25.57 -11.40 -5.07
C GLU A 256 24.05 -11.68 -5.19
N LEU A 257 23.21 -10.73 -4.78
CA LEU A 257 21.76 -10.85 -4.90
C LEU A 257 21.33 -10.53 -6.34
N ALA A 258 20.90 -11.56 -7.07
CA ALA A 258 20.28 -11.41 -8.37
C ALA A 258 18.99 -10.59 -8.25
N SER A 259 18.75 -9.69 -9.21
CA SER A 259 17.54 -8.87 -9.22
C SER A 259 16.26 -9.65 -9.52
N SER A 260 16.38 -10.82 -10.14
CA SER A 260 15.29 -11.72 -10.52
C SER A 260 14.83 -12.64 -9.38
N ASP A 261 15.73 -12.92 -8.44
CA ASP A 261 15.50 -13.93 -7.43
C ASP A 261 14.93 -13.28 -6.17
N SER A 262 14.09 -14.01 -5.44
CA SER A 262 13.60 -13.53 -4.15
C SER A 262 14.67 -13.77 -3.09
N PRO A 263 15.24 -12.72 -2.47
CA PRO A 263 16.26 -12.92 -1.43
C PRO A 263 15.71 -13.71 -0.22
N PHE A 264 14.40 -13.68 -0.01
CA PHE A 264 13.73 -14.47 1.01
C PHE A 264 13.83 -15.98 0.72
N VAL A 265 13.72 -16.38 -0.55
CA VAL A 265 13.88 -17.78 -0.95
C VAL A 265 15.32 -18.21 -0.71
N THR A 266 16.28 -17.45 -1.24
CA THR A 266 17.71 -17.78 -1.15
C THR A 266 18.16 -17.97 0.30
N VAL A 267 17.77 -17.07 1.22
CA VAL A 267 18.14 -17.19 2.63
C VAL A 267 17.55 -18.45 3.28
N PHE A 268 16.29 -18.78 3.00
CA PHE A 268 15.68 -19.98 3.58
C PHE A 268 16.21 -21.29 2.96
N GLU A 269 16.63 -21.28 1.70
CA GLU A 269 17.36 -22.40 1.10
C GLU A 269 18.72 -22.61 1.77
N LEU A 270 19.46 -21.54 2.03
CA LEU A 270 20.72 -21.59 2.80
C LEU A 270 20.50 -22.11 4.23
N ALA A 271 19.35 -21.82 4.83
CA ALA A 271 18.96 -22.36 6.14
C ALA A 271 18.52 -23.85 6.10
N GLY A 272 18.53 -24.49 4.92
CA GLY A 272 18.21 -25.91 4.74
C GLY A 272 16.74 -26.20 4.45
N ILE A 273 15.90 -25.18 4.22
CA ILE A 273 14.48 -25.37 3.88
C ILE A 273 14.36 -25.72 2.39
N LYS A 274 14.32 -27.02 2.07
CA LYS A 274 14.26 -27.53 0.69
C LYS A 274 13.06 -27.04 -0.14
N TRP A 275 12.00 -26.60 0.51
CA TRP A 275 10.77 -26.09 -0.12
C TRP A 275 10.62 -24.57 0.06
N ALA A 276 11.71 -23.85 0.35
CA ALA A 276 11.73 -22.40 0.59
C ALA A 276 11.09 -21.60 -0.56
N ALA A 277 11.36 -21.98 -1.82
CA ALA A 277 10.72 -21.39 -2.98
C ALA A 277 9.19 -21.46 -2.86
N ALA A 278 8.63 -22.65 -2.61
CA ALA A 278 7.19 -22.83 -2.43
C ALA A 278 6.65 -22.09 -1.19
N LEU A 279 7.40 -22.07 -0.08
CA LEU A 279 7.04 -21.34 1.14
C LEU A 279 6.87 -19.85 0.86
N ILE A 280 7.90 -19.22 0.33
CA ILE A 280 7.89 -17.77 0.07
C ILE A 280 6.85 -17.45 -0.98
N ASN A 281 6.73 -18.25 -2.03
CA ASN A 281 5.70 -18.09 -3.04
C ASN A 281 4.30 -18.09 -2.42
N PHE A 282 4.04 -18.96 -1.43
CA PHE A 282 2.79 -18.98 -0.66
C PHE A 282 2.63 -17.73 0.24
N VAL A 283 3.69 -17.28 0.90
CA VAL A 283 3.69 -16.04 1.69
C VAL A 283 3.35 -14.84 0.81
N VAL A 284 3.94 -14.72 -0.37
CA VAL A 284 3.64 -13.58 -1.25
C VAL A 284 2.25 -13.68 -1.87
N LEU A 285 1.79 -14.89 -2.22
CA LEU A 285 0.42 -15.11 -2.67
C LEU A 285 -0.61 -14.65 -1.63
N THR A 286 -0.42 -15.03 -0.36
CA THR A 286 -1.30 -14.59 0.74
C THR A 286 -1.19 -13.09 1.01
N SER A 287 -0.01 -12.49 0.82
CA SER A 287 0.17 -11.04 0.87
C SER A 287 -0.63 -10.32 -0.21
N ALA A 288 -0.59 -10.81 -1.45
CA ALA A 288 -1.33 -10.24 -2.57
C ALA A 288 -2.85 -10.42 -2.41
N ALA A 289 -3.27 -11.59 -1.93
CA ALA A 289 -4.67 -11.86 -1.60
C ALA A 289 -5.20 -10.93 -0.49
N SER A 290 -4.39 -10.62 0.54
CA SER A 290 -4.73 -9.64 1.59
C SER A 290 -4.86 -8.22 1.05
N ALA A 291 -3.93 -7.79 0.20
CA ALA A 291 -4.00 -6.48 -0.44
C ALA A 291 -5.25 -6.35 -1.34
N LEU A 292 -5.59 -7.39 -2.11
CA LEU A 292 -6.80 -7.44 -2.92
C LEU A 292 -8.08 -7.47 -2.06
N ASN A 293 -8.09 -8.23 -0.97
CA ASN A 293 -9.20 -8.28 -0.04
C ASN A 293 -9.48 -6.89 0.56
N SER A 294 -8.44 -6.20 1.04
CA SER A 294 -8.53 -4.82 1.54
C SER A 294 -8.94 -3.81 0.45
N THR A 295 -8.50 -4.03 -0.78
CA THR A 295 -8.90 -3.25 -1.96
C THR A 295 -10.40 -3.38 -2.25
N LEU A 296 -10.95 -4.59 -2.26
CA LEU A 296 -12.39 -4.83 -2.47
C LEU A 296 -13.22 -4.19 -1.35
N TYR A 297 -12.75 -4.33 -0.11
CA TYR A 297 -13.37 -3.70 1.06
C TYR A 297 -13.40 -2.17 0.97
N SER A 298 -12.28 -1.58 0.55
CA SER A 298 -12.11 -0.13 0.40
C SER A 298 -12.90 0.42 -0.79
N THR A 299 -12.79 -0.20 -1.97
CA THR A 299 -13.47 0.26 -3.19
C THR A 299 -14.99 0.26 -3.04
N GLY A 300 -15.56 -0.76 -2.40
CA GLY A 300 -17.00 -0.83 -2.11
C GLY A 300 -17.50 0.37 -1.30
N ARG A 301 -16.74 0.79 -0.28
CA ARG A 301 -17.09 1.93 0.58
C ARG A 301 -16.95 3.26 -0.12
N HIS A 302 -15.86 3.44 -0.85
CA HIS A 302 -15.62 4.68 -1.58
C HIS A 302 -16.64 4.86 -2.71
N LEU A 303 -16.97 3.80 -3.47
CA LEU A 303 -17.98 3.92 -4.52
C LEU A 303 -19.40 4.10 -3.97
N TYR A 304 -19.72 3.46 -2.84
CA TYR A 304 -20.96 3.76 -2.10
C TYR A 304 -21.04 5.22 -1.68
N GLN A 305 -19.95 5.75 -1.11
CA GLN A 305 -19.88 7.15 -0.72
C GLN A 305 -20.02 8.08 -1.92
N ILE A 306 -19.33 7.80 -3.03
CA ILE A 306 -19.48 8.57 -4.27
C ILE A 306 -20.93 8.59 -4.73
N ALA A 307 -21.61 7.44 -4.70
CA ALA A 307 -23.00 7.32 -5.11
C ALA A 307 -23.94 8.13 -4.21
N HIS A 308 -23.64 8.21 -2.91
CA HIS A 308 -24.38 9.00 -1.93
C HIS A 308 -24.12 10.52 -2.05
N ASP A 309 -22.85 10.91 -2.09
CA ASP A 309 -22.42 12.32 -2.03
C ASP A 309 -22.51 13.03 -3.39
N SER A 310 -22.47 12.28 -4.49
CA SER A 310 -22.48 12.82 -5.86
C SER A 310 -23.23 11.90 -6.83
N PRO A 311 -24.54 11.70 -6.60
CA PRO A 311 -25.35 10.78 -7.40
C PRO A 311 -25.33 11.16 -8.88
N ASN A 312 -25.06 10.18 -9.74
CA ASN A 312 -25.19 10.31 -11.19
C ASN A 312 -26.09 9.19 -11.74
N ARG A 313 -26.51 9.33 -13.00
CA ARG A 313 -27.44 8.38 -13.64
C ARG A 313 -26.93 6.94 -13.60
N PHE A 314 -25.65 6.73 -13.82
CA PHE A 314 -25.02 5.41 -13.81
C PHE A 314 -25.03 4.79 -12.41
N LEU A 315 -24.56 5.51 -11.39
CA LEU A 315 -24.50 5.03 -10.01
C LEU A 315 -25.89 4.72 -9.42
N LYS A 316 -26.89 5.52 -9.79
CA LYS A 316 -28.30 5.25 -9.46
C LYS A 316 -28.83 4.01 -10.17
N ALA A 317 -28.49 3.82 -11.45
CA ALA A 317 -28.93 2.64 -12.21
C ALA A 317 -28.40 1.33 -11.60
N ILE A 318 -27.14 1.33 -11.15
CA ILE A 318 -26.54 0.18 -10.47
C ILE A 318 -26.85 0.12 -8.97
N LYS A 319 -27.61 1.09 -8.42
CA LYS A 319 -27.94 1.19 -6.99
C LYS A 319 -26.69 1.11 -6.08
N ALA A 320 -25.63 1.80 -6.45
CA ALA A 320 -24.36 1.79 -5.71
C ALA A 320 -24.45 2.42 -4.32
N ASP A 321 -25.48 3.23 -4.07
CA ASP A 321 -25.81 3.90 -2.79
C ASP A 321 -26.65 3.03 -1.83
N THR A 322 -26.83 1.74 -2.14
CA THR A 322 -27.63 0.82 -1.32
C THR A 322 -26.77 -0.17 -0.54
N LEU A 323 -27.25 -0.57 0.64
CA LEU A 323 -26.66 -1.61 1.46
C LEU A 323 -27.45 -2.92 1.30
N SER A 324 -26.74 -4.05 1.36
CA SER A 324 -27.36 -5.38 1.40
C SER A 324 -27.99 -5.65 2.77
N ARG A 325 -28.67 -6.79 2.91
CA ARG A 325 -29.21 -7.26 4.22
C ARG A 325 -28.13 -7.44 5.30
N HIS A 326 -26.87 -7.60 4.90
CA HIS A 326 -25.72 -7.71 5.79
C HIS A 326 -25.00 -6.36 6.01
N ASN A 327 -25.64 -5.24 5.67
CA ASN A 327 -25.11 -3.87 5.83
C ASN A 327 -23.80 -3.60 5.05
N VAL A 328 -23.62 -4.28 3.91
CA VAL A 328 -22.45 -4.13 3.01
C VAL A 328 -22.89 -3.50 1.68
N PRO A 329 -22.10 -2.58 1.07
CA PRO A 329 -22.41 -1.98 -0.23
C PRO A 329 -22.15 -2.95 -1.41
N GLN A 330 -22.98 -3.98 -1.54
CA GLN A 330 -22.79 -5.10 -2.46
C GLN A 330 -22.62 -4.67 -3.93
N ASN A 331 -23.49 -3.79 -4.43
CA ASN A 331 -23.43 -3.37 -5.84
C ASN A 331 -22.17 -2.55 -6.14
N ALA A 332 -21.71 -1.76 -5.17
CA ALA A 332 -20.49 -0.98 -5.29
C ALA A 332 -19.24 -1.89 -5.31
N ILE A 333 -19.24 -2.96 -4.50
CA ILE A 333 -18.17 -3.98 -4.54
C ILE A 333 -18.17 -4.70 -5.88
N ILE A 334 -19.33 -5.15 -6.37
CA ILE A 334 -19.44 -5.86 -7.66
C ILE A 334 -18.98 -4.97 -8.81
N ALA A 335 -19.42 -3.71 -8.86
CA ALA A 335 -18.99 -2.76 -9.89
C ALA A 335 -17.47 -2.53 -9.87
N SER A 336 -16.89 -2.40 -8.68
CA SER A 336 -15.44 -2.25 -8.52
C SER A 336 -14.68 -3.53 -8.92
N ALA A 337 -15.19 -4.70 -8.55
CA ALA A 337 -14.63 -6.00 -8.94
C ALA A 337 -14.66 -6.18 -10.46
N ILE A 338 -15.73 -5.79 -11.15
CA ILE A 338 -15.80 -5.84 -12.62
C ILE A 338 -14.71 -4.98 -13.26
N LEU A 339 -14.43 -3.80 -12.73
CA LEU A 339 -13.33 -2.97 -13.23
C LEU A 339 -11.96 -3.57 -12.93
N ILE A 340 -11.78 -4.16 -11.75
CA ILE A 340 -10.56 -4.88 -11.39
C ILE A 340 -10.34 -6.08 -12.35
N ALA A 341 -11.40 -6.80 -12.71
CA ALA A 341 -11.36 -7.91 -13.66
C ALA A 341 -10.83 -7.51 -15.04
N LEU A 342 -10.87 -6.22 -15.41
CA LEU A 342 -10.27 -5.74 -16.66
C LEU A 342 -8.75 -5.98 -16.72
N ALA A 343 -8.06 -6.13 -15.58
CA ALA A 343 -6.63 -6.45 -15.59
C ALA A 343 -6.32 -7.79 -16.28
N ALA A 344 -7.28 -8.72 -16.26
CA ALA A 344 -7.16 -10.01 -16.96
C ALA A 344 -6.98 -9.86 -18.47
N PHE A 345 -7.39 -8.71 -19.02
CA PHE A 345 -7.29 -8.39 -20.45
C PHE A 345 -6.14 -7.42 -20.77
N ILE A 346 -5.58 -6.70 -19.78
CA ILE A 346 -4.51 -5.72 -20.02
C ILE A 346 -3.25 -6.38 -20.57
N ASN A 347 -2.90 -7.57 -20.07
CA ASN A 347 -1.72 -8.32 -20.54
C ASN A 347 -1.82 -8.78 -22.01
N VAL A 348 -3.01 -8.70 -22.63
CA VAL A 348 -3.24 -9.06 -24.04
C VAL A 348 -3.18 -7.84 -24.96
N LEU A 349 -3.10 -6.62 -24.40
CA LEU A 349 -3.09 -5.39 -25.19
C LEU A 349 -1.75 -5.21 -25.91
N PRO A 350 -1.76 -4.96 -27.23
CA PRO A 350 -0.55 -4.66 -27.98
C PRO A 350 0.16 -3.43 -27.39
N GLY A 351 1.46 -3.55 -27.12
CA GLY A 351 2.30 -2.44 -26.63
C GLY A 351 2.41 -2.30 -25.11
N VAL A 352 1.77 -3.16 -24.31
CA VAL A 352 1.96 -3.21 -22.86
C VAL A 352 2.99 -4.30 -22.52
N SER A 353 4.25 -3.90 -22.29
CA SER A 353 5.34 -4.81 -21.92
C SER A 353 5.37 -5.13 -20.43
N ASP A 354 4.97 -4.19 -19.58
CA ASP A 354 4.88 -4.35 -18.13
C ASP A 354 3.58 -3.72 -17.60
N ALA A 355 2.50 -4.50 -17.63
CA ALA A 355 1.19 -4.06 -17.15
C ALA A 355 1.23 -3.71 -15.66
N PHE A 356 2.02 -4.43 -14.87
CA PHE A 356 2.14 -4.20 -13.44
C PHE A 356 2.77 -2.83 -13.17
N ALA A 357 3.91 -2.52 -13.78
CA ALA A 357 4.55 -1.21 -13.64
C ALA A 357 3.67 -0.07 -14.13
N LEU A 358 2.98 -0.25 -15.27
CA LEU A 358 2.07 0.76 -15.82
C LEU A 358 0.93 1.08 -14.85
N ILE A 359 0.25 0.05 -14.34
CA ILE A 359 -0.90 0.18 -13.42
C ILE A 359 -0.45 0.78 -12.08
N THR A 360 0.64 0.26 -11.51
CA THR A 360 1.16 0.71 -10.21
C THR A 360 1.69 2.14 -10.26
N ALA A 361 2.38 2.54 -11.34
CA ALA A 361 2.83 3.92 -11.52
C ALA A 361 1.65 4.89 -11.71
N SER A 362 0.65 4.50 -12.52
CA SER A 362 -0.57 5.29 -12.72
C SER A 362 -1.31 5.52 -11.41
N SER A 363 -1.46 4.47 -10.60
CA SER A 363 -2.09 4.56 -9.28
C SER A 363 -1.27 5.42 -8.32
N SER A 364 0.04 5.15 -8.20
CA SER A 364 0.94 5.86 -7.28
C SER A 364 0.95 7.37 -7.53
N GLY A 365 0.96 7.81 -8.79
CA GLY A 365 0.93 9.23 -9.12
C GLY A 365 -0.34 9.93 -8.62
N VAL A 366 -1.50 9.30 -8.77
CA VAL A 366 -2.78 9.82 -8.28
C VAL A 366 -2.85 9.79 -6.75
N TYR A 367 -2.33 8.74 -6.10
CA TYR A 367 -2.18 8.68 -4.63
C TYR A 367 -1.38 9.84 -4.08
N ILE A 368 -0.25 10.15 -4.71
CA ILE A 368 0.62 11.24 -4.30
C ILE A 368 -0.16 12.57 -4.32
N ALA A 369 -0.93 12.83 -5.37
CA ALA A 369 -1.78 14.03 -5.43
C ALA A 369 -2.80 14.07 -4.28
N ILE A 370 -3.42 12.94 -3.95
CA ILE A 370 -4.37 12.84 -2.83
C ILE A 370 -3.66 13.08 -1.50
N TYR A 371 -2.49 12.48 -1.27
CA TYR A 371 -1.71 12.70 -0.04
C TYR A 371 -1.26 14.16 0.10
N ILE A 372 -0.87 14.82 -0.99
CA ILE A 372 -0.62 16.26 -0.98
C ILE A 372 -1.87 17.02 -0.55
N LEU A 373 -3.05 16.70 -1.11
CA LEU A 373 -4.31 17.33 -0.71
C LEU A 373 -4.68 17.06 0.75
N ILE A 374 -4.39 15.88 1.30
CA ILE A 374 -4.54 15.58 2.74
C ILE A 374 -3.67 16.54 3.57
N MET A 375 -2.40 16.70 3.19
CA MET A 375 -1.48 17.56 3.92
C MET A 375 -1.92 19.02 3.86
N VAL A 376 -2.40 19.49 2.70
CA VAL A 376 -2.96 20.84 2.53
C VAL A 376 -4.26 21.01 3.33
N ALA A 377 -5.13 20.00 3.35
CA ALA A 377 -6.34 19.99 4.17
C ALA A 377 -6.01 20.09 5.66
N HIS A 378 -4.99 19.36 6.12
CA HIS A 378 -4.50 19.45 7.50
C HIS A 378 -3.97 20.84 7.86
N LEU A 379 -3.24 21.52 6.95
CA LEU A 379 -2.80 22.90 7.18
C LEU A 379 -3.98 23.87 7.35
N LYS A 380 -5.07 23.66 6.62
CA LYS A 380 -6.28 24.46 6.75
C LYS A 380 -7.10 24.08 7.98
N TYR A 381 -7.18 22.80 8.32
CA TYR A 381 -7.76 22.31 9.58
C TYR A 381 -7.11 22.99 10.78
N ARG A 382 -5.78 23.06 10.82
CA ARG A 382 -5.01 23.75 11.87
C ARG A 382 -5.29 25.26 12.00
N LYS A 383 -5.98 25.86 11.02
CA LYS A 383 -6.38 27.27 11.00
C LYS A 383 -7.90 27.44 11.08
N SER A 384 -8.67 26.36 11.10
CA SER A 384 -10.14 26.41 11.12
C SER A 384 -10.66 26.42 12.55
N GLN A 385 -11.95 26.73 12.69
CA GLN A 385 -12.67 26.64 13.97
C GLN A 385 -12.87 25.20 14.45
N ASP A 386 -12.72 24.21 13.55
CA ASP A 386 -12.84 22.79 13.88
C ASP A 386 -11.62 22.27 14.67
N PHE A 387 -10.54 23.05 14.73
CA PHE A 387 -9.28 22.61 15.34
C PHE A 387 -9.43 22.29 16.84
N MET A 388 -9.11 21.06 17.21
CA MET A 388 -9.12 20.57 18.60
C MET A 388 -7.71 20.64 19.20
N ALA A 389 -7.42 21.71 19.93
CA ALA A 389 -6.08 21.98 20.49
C ALA A 389 -5.65 21.01 21.60
N ASP A 390 -6.59 20.42 22.32
CA ASP A 390 -6.41 19.43 23.39
C ASP A 390 -6.45 17.98 22.88
N GLY A 391 -6.50 17.77 21.56
CA GLY A 391 -6.61 16.45 20.94
C GLY A 391 -5.28 15.76 20.61
N TYR A 392 -5.35 14.79 19.69
CA TYR A 392 -4.17 14.12 19.15
C TYR A 392 -3.48 14.97 18.08
N LEU A 393 -2.36 15.59 18.43
CA LEU A 393 -1.69 16.57 17.55
C LEU A 393 -0.50 15.98 16.78
N MET A 394 -0.36 16.32 15.50
CA MET A 394 0.88 16.22 14.73
C MET A 394 1.93 17.20 15.29
N PRO A 395 3.14 16.74 15.65
CA PRO A 395 4.19 17.62 16.15
C PRO A 395 4.68 18.56 15.04
N GLN A 396 5.11 19.77 15.41
CA GLN A 396 5.82 20.71 14.53
C GLN A 396 5.20 20.87 13.12
N TYR A 397 3.86 20.89 13.04
CA TYR A 397 3.14 20.83 11.76
C TYR A 397 3.56 21.93 10.77
N ARG A 398 3.96 23.12 11.25
CA ARG A 398 4.41 24.24 10.41
C ARG A 398 5.64 23.93 9.57
N LEU A 399 6.51 23.03 10.04
CA LEU A 399 7.70 22.58 9.31
C LEU A 399 7.45 21.22 8.64
N LEU A 400 6.96 20.25 9.42
CA LEU A 400 6.88 18.86 8.97
C LEU A 400 5.81 18.64 7.90
N ASN A 401 4.72 19.42 7.91
CA ASN A 401 3.67 19.27 6.91
C ASN A 401 4.11 19.76 5.51
N PRO A 402 4.64 21.01 5.34
CA PRO A 402 5.23 21.42 4.06
C PRO A 402 6.37 20.52 3.57
N LEU A 403 7.22 20.04 4.50
CA LEU A 403 8.30 19.12 4.14
C LEU A 403 7.74 17.79 3.58
N THR A 404 6.65 17.28 4.14
CA THR A 404 5.98 16.07 3.65
C THR A 404 5.37 16.29 2.26
N ILE A 405 4.80 17.47 2.00
CA ILE A 405 4.32 17.84 0.66
C ILE A 405 5.48 17.85 -0.33
N LEU A 406 6.61 18.47 0.02
CA LEU A 406 7.80 18.51 -0.83
C LEU A 406 8.32 17.11 -1.13
N PHE A 407 8.35 16.22 -0.14
CA PHE A 407 8.73 14.83 -0.33
C PHE A 407 7.80 14.11 -1.32
N PHE A 408 6.48 14.28 -1.20
CA PHE A 408 5.54 13.68 -2.15
C PHE A 408 5.72 14.23 -3.57
N ILE A 409 5.95 15.54 -3.73
CA ILE A 409 6.30 16.13 -5.03
C ILE A 409 7.58 15.51 -5.59
N PHE A 410 8.60 15.31 -4.75
CA PHE A 410 9.82 14.64 -5.13
C PHE A 410 9.56 13.21 -5.62
N VAL A 411 8.81 12.39 -4.87
CA VAL A 411 8.46 11.02 -5.28
C VAL A 411 7.68 11.04 -6.60
N PHE A 412 6.74 11.96 -6.79
CA PHE A 412 6.01 12.11 -8.05
C PHE A 412 6.96 12.38 -9.22
N ALA A 413 7.95 13.26 -9.04
CA ALA A 413 8.96 13.53 -10.06
C ALA A 413 9.79 12.28 -10.39
N THR A 414 10.08 11.43 -9.40
CA THR A 414 10.83 10.18 -9.65
C THR A 414 10.09 9.18 -10.54
N LEU A 415 8.76 9.25 -10.61
CA LEU A 415 7.95 8.39 -11.51
C LEU A 415 8.26 8.64 -12.99
N PHE A 416 8.77 9.82 -13.35
CA PHE A 416 9.14 10.17 -14.74
C PHE A 416 10.56 9.74 -15.11
N LEU A 417 11.32 9.19 -14.18
CA LEU A 417 12.73 8.87 -14.41
C LEU A 417 12.92 7.45 -14.96
N GLN A 418 12.02 6.51 -14.65
CA GLN A 418 12.11 5.13 -15.15
C GLN A 418 11.21 4.92 -16.36
N GLU A 419 11.73 4.25 -17.40
CA GLU A 419 10.98 3.95 -18.62
C GLU A 419 9.70 3.13 -18.33
N SER A 420 9.78 2.16 -17.41
CA SER A 420 8.64 1.30 -17.04
C SER A 420 7.50 2.06 -16.34
N THR A 421 7.80 3.19 -15.69
CA THR A 421 6.81 3.98 -14.94
C THR A 421 6.39 5.25 -15.66
N PHE A 422 7.18 5.72 -16.63
CA PHE A 422 6.98 6.98 -17.33
C PHE A 422 5.58 7.12 -17.91
N MET A 423 5.09 6.10 -18.65
CA MET A 423 3.76 6.13 -19.25
C MET A 423 2.65 6.22 -18.20
N GLY A 424 2.79 5.52 -17.08
CA GLY A 424 1.87 5.61 -15.96
C GLY A 424 1.92 6.97 -15.27
N ALA A 425 3.12 7.54 -15.11
CA ALA A 425 3.33 8.88 -14.57
C ALA A 425 2.63 9.95 -15.43
N VAL A 426 2.81 9.90 -16.75
CA VAL A 426 2.12 10.79 -17.71
C VAL A 426 0.61 10.63 -17.60
N GLY A 427 0.10 9.38 -17.59
CA GLY A 427 -1.33 9.12 -17.43
C GLY A 427 -1.89 9.71 -16.14
N SER A 428 -1.18 9.54 -15.02
CA SER A 428 -1.57 10.11 -13.72
C SER A 428 -1.54 11.65 -13.75
N ALA A 429 -0.55 12.28 -14.39
CA ALA A 429 -0.47 13.73 -14.51
C ALA A 429 -1.62 14.31 -15.34
N ILE A 430 -1.94 13.66 -16.47
CA ILE A 430 -3.09 14.03 -17.29
C ILE A 430 -4.38 13.91 -16.48
N TRP A 431 -4.56 12.82 -15.73
CA TRP A 431 -5.73 12.65 -14.86
C TRP A 431 -5.81 13.77 -13.81
N ILE A 432 -4.72 14.03 -13.07
CA ILE A 432 -4.66 15.07 -12.04
C ILE A 432 -5.04 16.43 -12.62
N LEU A 433 -4.49 16.79 -13.78
CA LEU A 433 -4.76 18.09 -14.42
C LEU A 433 -6.18 18.17 -14.97
N VAL A 434 -6.56 17.25 -15.87
CA VAL A 434 -7.85 17.30 -16.58
C VAL A 434 -9.01 17.09 -15.63
N PHE A 435 -8.96 16.02 -14.82
CA PHE A 435 -10.04 15.73 -13.88
C PHE A 435 -10.04 16.71 -12.70
N GLY A 436 -8.87 17.21 -12.29
CA GLY A 436 -8.77 18.28 -11.30
C GLY A 436 -9.47 19.56 -11.77
N ILE A 437 -9.15 20.05 -12.97
CA ILE A 437 -9.78 21.23 -13.59
C ILE A 437 -11.28 21.02 -13.73
N TYR A 438 -11.71 19.88 -14.27
CA TYR A 438 -13.13 19.55 -14.41
C TYR A 438 -13.85 19.56 -13.05
N SER A 439 -13.24 18.99 -12.02
CA SER A 439 -13.82 18.93 -10.67
C SER A 439 -13.96 20.31 -10.05
N GLN A 440 -12.98 21.20 -10.25
CA GLN A 440 -13.09 22.60 -9.80
C GLN A 440 -14.17 23.34 -10.59
N TRP A 441 -14.23 23.19 -11.91
CA TRP A 441 -15.24 23.82 -12.76
C TRP A 441 -16.66 23.39 -12.39
N LYS A 442 -16.89 22.09 -12.20
CA LYS A 442 -18.19 21.51 -11.85
C LYS A 442 -18.79 22.08 -10.56
N PHE A 443 -17.94 22.43 -9.60
CA PHE A 443 -18.37 22.94 -8.28
C PHE A 443 -18.03 24.42 -8.07
N ARG A 444 -17.64 25.12 -9.14
CA ARG A 444 -17.48 26.58 -9.14
C ARG A 444 -18.88 27.19 -9.07
N LYS A 445 -19.26 27.68 -7.89
CA LYS A 445 -20.38 28.61 -7.73
C LYS A 445 -19.87 30.03 -7.80
#